data_AF-A0A178GGI2-F1
#
_entry.id   AF-A0A178GGI2-F1
#
_cell.length_a   1.000
_cell.length_b   1.000
_cell.length_c   1.000
_cell.angle_alpha   90.00
_cell.angle_beta   90.00
_cell.angle_gamma   90.00
#
_symmetry.space_group_name_H-M   'P 1'
#
loop_
_entity.id
_entity.type
_entity.pdbx_description
1 polymer ?
#
loop_
_entity_poly.entity_id
_entity_poly.type
_entity_poly.pdbx_seq_one_letter_code
_entity_poly.pdbx_strand_id
1 'polypeptide(L)'
;MPPLDEYAVKPQDIKQGVIALKRRQRNLMLLGLTTSTVFIASLISLFFQQELVYGFFGLSTEVQQLHLPVSVDAALASIGDSPDYFFSLLSWIGWLIIKIFSSFIGAFIVMSLMKKLRFFYVRFQSFVLKFVAWLIAFILIWSGLTYWQHDLRNDEDDAYQQVVYYDSNINDSEIARYLSDSEIAAPVKSYLLAQTALLHKPVDFSAARPYVAQVVEAEKKDAKFEQYGFKPEQIWTMQQQVYGKSLTPVAQSVERQAQQADEVTKIVNIVIIGIAILSALLSLVLFLLAHSIKGRSLRIEQRIF
;
A
#
# COMPACT_ATOMS: atom_id res chain seq x y z
N MET A 1 -13.56 -70.75 -18.51
CA MET A 1 -13.40 -69.28 -18.52
C MET A 1 -14.47 -68.71 -17.60
N PRO A 2 -14.13 -67.93 -16.57
CA PRO A 2 -15.14 -67.29 -15.73
C PRO A 2 -15.93 -66.27 -16.56
N PRO A 3 -17.22 -66.05 -16.25
CA PRO A 3 -18.09 -65.18 -17.04
C PRO A 3 -17.59 -63.72 -16.99
N LEU A 4 -17.56 -63.07 -18.16
CA LEU A 4 -17.07 -61.71 -18.37
C LEU A 4 -17.84 -60.64 -17.57
N ASP A 5 -18.99 -60.99 -16.99
CA ASP A 5 -19.84 -60.10 -16.19
C ASP A 5 -19.23 -59.69 -14.85
N GLU A 6 -18.25 -60.45 -14.34
CA GLU A 6 -17.59 -60.15 -13.06
C GLU A 6 -16.65 -58.92 -13.16
N TYR A 7 -16.31 -58.49 -14.37
CA TYR A 7 -15.49 -57.30 -14.67
C TYR A 7 -16.28 -56.13 -15.27
N ALA A 8 -17.60 -56.27 -15.44
CA ALA A 8 -18.43 -55.20 -15.99
C ALA A 8 -18.70 -54.13 -14.92
N VAL A 9 -17.93 -53.04 -14.95
CA VAL A 9 -18.15 -51.86 -14.09
C VAL A 9 -19.56 -51.33 -14.31
N LYS A 10 -20.36 -51.24 -13.25
CA LYS A 10 -21.75 -50.76 -13.36
C LYS A 10 -21.77 -49.29 -13.79
N PRO A 11 -22.64 -48.89 -14.73
CA PRO A 11 -22.75 -47.50 -15.20
C PRO A 11 -22.99 -46.47 -14.08
N GLN A 12 -23.62 -46.90 -12.98
CA GLN A 12 -23.87 -46.08 -11.79
C GLN A 12 -22.57 -45.74 -11.02
N ASP A 13 -21.63 -46.67 -10.94
CA ASP A 13 -20.33 -46.47 -10.28
C ASP A 13 -19.46 -45.49 -11.08
N ILE A 14 -19.55 -45.55 -12.41
CA ILE A 14 -18.86 -44.62 -13.30
C ILE A 14 -19.40 -43.19 -13.14
N LYS A 15 -20.73 -43.02 -13.04
CA LYS A 15 -21.37 -41.72 -12.80
C LYS A 15 -20.98 -41.13 -11.43
N GLN A 16 -20.97 -41.94 -10.37
CA GLN A 16 -20.48 -41.49 -9.06
C GLN A 16 -19.00 -41.08 -9.09
N GLY A 17 -18.16 -41.84 -9.81
CA GLY A 17 -16.75 -41.52 -10.01
C GLY A 17 -16.53 -40.16 -10.70
N VAL A 18 -17.32 -39.84 -11.73
CA VAL A 18 -17.27 -38.54 -12.42
C VAL A 18 -17.69 -37.39 -11.50
N ILE A 19 -18.73 -37.57 -10.69
CA ILE A 19 -19.17 -36.57 -9.70
C ILE A 19 -18.06 -36.30 -8.66
N ALA A 20 -17.41 -37.36 -8.16
CA ALA A 20 -16.28 -37.22 -7.24
C ALA A 20 -15.08 -36.51 -7.88
N LEU A 21 -14.77 -36.80 -9.15
CA LEU A 21 -13.71 -36.11 -9.90
C LEU A 21 -14.02 -34.62 -10.08
N LYS A 22 -15.26 -34.25 -10.45
CA LYS A 22 -15.69 -32.85 -10.57
C LYS A 22 -15.62 -32.12 -9.22
N ARG A 23 -15.96 -32.77 -8.11
CA ARG A 23 -15.83 -32.20 -6.76
C ARG A 23 -14.36 -31.94 -6.39
N ARG A 24 -13.45 -32.88 -6.69
CA ARG A 24 -12.01 -32.70 -6.46
C ARG A 24 -11.41 -31.59 -7.33
N GLN A 25 -11.80 -31.53 -8.60
CA GLN A 25 -11.43 -30.44 -9.50
C GLN A 25 -11.83 -29.08 -8.93
N ARG A 26 -13.07 -28.93 -8.45
CA ARG A 26 -13.55 -27.68 -7.86
C ARG A 26 -12.74 -27.29 -6.62
N ASN A 27 -12.47 -28.23 -5.73
CA ASN A 27 -11.69 -27.95 -4.52
C ASN A 27 -10.24 -27.54 -4.85
N LEU A 28 -9.60 -28.21 -5.82
CA LEU A 28 -8.26 -27.83 -6.28
C LEU A 28 -8.26 -26.44 -6.94
N MET A 29 -9.30 -26.11 -7.70
CA MET A 29 -9.45 -24.78 -8.30
C MET A 29 -9.65 -23.69 -7.24
N LEU A 30 -10.40 -23.97 -6.17
CA LEU A 30 -10.55 -23.06 -5.04
C LEU A 30 -9.21 -22.85 -4.29
N LEU A 31 -8.48 -23.93 -4.02
CA LEU A 31 -7.14 -23.84 -3.40
C LEU A 31 -6.13 -23.12 -4.32
N GLY A 32 -6.23 -23.34 -5.63
CA GLY A 32 -5.43 -22.62 -6.62
C GLY A 32 -5.76 -21.12 -6.63
N LEU A 33 -7.03 -20.76 -6.50
CA LEU A 33 -7.45 -19.37 -6.40
C LEU A 33 -6.93 -18.73 -5.10
N THR A 34 -7.06 -19.39 -3.95
CA THR A 34 -6.58 -18.83 -2.67
C THR A 34 -5.07 -18.62 -2.67
N THR A 35 -4.31 -19.57 -3.19
CA THR A 35 -2.84 -19.45 -3.31
C THR A 35 -2.42 -18.35 -4.29
N SER A 36 -3.18 -18.16 -5.37
CA SER A 36 -2.97 -17.05 -6.30
C SER A 36 -3.26 -15.69 -5.64
N THR A 37 -4.31 -15.61 -4.80
CA THR A 37 -4.58 -14.41 -4.01
C THR A 37 -3.47 -14.11 -3.03
N VAL A 38 -2.95 -15.13 -2.33
CA VAL A 38 -1.79 -14.97 -1.44
C VAL A 38 -0.57 -14.47 -2.20
N PHE A 39 -0.30 -15.03 -3.39
CA PHE A 39 0.79 -14.55 -4.24
C PHE A 39 0.65 -13.07 -4.62
N ILE A 40 -0.54 -12.65 -5.07
CA ILE A 40 -0.80 -11.24 -5.41
C ILE A 40 -0.65 -10.35 -4.18
N ALA A 41 -1.17 -10.77 -3.02
CA ALA A 41 -1.01 -10.05 -1.77
C ALA A 41 0.47 -9.91 -1.38
N SER A 42 1.28 -10.97 -1.52
CA SER A 42 2.71 -10.91 -1.28
C SER A 42 3.43 -9.94 -2.22
N LEU A 43 3.05 -9.89 -3.51
CA LEU A 43 3.61 -8.90 -4.44
C LEU A 43 3.31 -7.47 -4.02
N ILE A 44 2.08 -7.19 -3.57
CA ILE A 44 1.72 -5.87 -3.05
C ILE A 44 2.53 -5.57 -1.79
N SER A 45 2.65 -6.53 -0.87
CA SER A 45 3.43 -6.35 0.35
C SER A 45 4.91 -6.05 0.09
N LEU A 46 5.52 -6.55 -0.98
CA LEU A 46 6.92 -6.24 -1.32
C LEU A 46 7.18 -4.75 -1.56
N PHE A 47 6.18 -4.00 -2.04
CA PHE A 47 6.32 -2.56 -2.25
C PHE A 47 6.20 -1.77 -0.94
N PHE A 48 5.30 -2.16 -0.05
CA PHE A 48 5.01 -1.41 1.18
C PHE A 48 5.75 -1.90 2.43
N GLN A 49 6.38 -3.08 2.38
CA GLN A 49 7.01 -3.70 3.55
C GLN A 49 8.04 -2.80 4.24
N GLN A 50 8.83 -2.04 3.46
CA GLN A 50 9.89 -1.20 4.01
C GLN A 50 9.28 -0.05 4.80
N GLU A 51 8.32 0.65 4.21
CA GLU A 51 7.57 1.72 4.87
C GLU A 51 6.83 1.22 6.13
N LEU A 52 6.26 0.03 6.09
CA LEU A 52 5.57 -0.57 7.25
C LEU A 52 6.52 -0.96 8.37
N VAL A 53 7.68 -1.55 8.05
CA VAL A 53 8.68 -1.92 9.07
C VAL A 53 9.28 -0.67 9.68
N TYR A 54 9.71 0.30 8.86
CA TYR A 54 10.24 1.56 9.38
C TYR A 54 9.19 2.32 10.20
N GLY A 55 7.94 2.40 9.73
CA GLY A 55 6.83 3.00 10.46
C GLY A 55 6.52 2.31 11.79
N PHE A 56 6.69 0.98 11.89
CA PHE A 56 6.57 0.24 13.15
C PHE A 56 7.63 0.65 14.18
N PHE A 57 8.83 1.00 13.74
CA PHE A 57 9.89 1.54 14.59
C PHE A 57 9.79 3.07 14.78
N GLY A 58 8.74 3.72 14.26
CA GLY A 58 8.57 5.18 14.35
C GLY A 58 9.48 5.97 13.39
N LEU A 59 10.08 5.30 12.41
CA LEU A 59 11.03 5.87 11.47
C LEU A 59 10.40 6.01 10.08
N SER A 60 10.98 6.93 9.29
CA SER A 60 10.68 7.06 7.86
C SER A 60 11.99 7.14 7.09
N THR A 61 12.05 6.53 5.91
CA THR A 61 13.21 6.60 5.02
C THR A 61 13.27 7.91 4.23
N GLU A 62 12.15 8.60 4.11
CA GLU A 62 12.02 9.87 3.39
C GLU A 62 11.28 10.90 4.24
N VAL A 63 11.60 12.18 4.06
CA VAL A 63 10.81 13.27 4.64
C VAL A 63 9.50 13.36 3.87
N GLN A 64 8.40 12.97 4.53
CA GLN A 64 7.08 12.90 3.90
C GLN A 64 6.11 13.97 4.40
N GLN A 65 6.40 14.59 5.55
CA GLN A 65 5.64 15.70 6.11
C GLN A 65 6.56 16.72 6.78
N LEU A 66 6.10 17.97 6.86
CA LEU A 66 6.83 19.05 7.52
C LEU A 66 6.68 18.89 9.04
N HIS A 67 7.76 18.55 9.72
CA HIS A 67 7.76 18.53 11.17
C HIS A 67 8.04 19.93 11.72
N LEU A 68 7.10 20.47 12.50
CA LEU A 68 7.27 21.73 13.20
C LEU A 68 7.85 21.49 14.61
N PRO A 69 9.05 21.99 14.92
CA PRO A 69 9.58 21.91 16.27
C PRO A 69 8.78 22.79 17.24
N VAL A 70 8.78 22.42 18.53
CA VAL A 70 7.98 23.04 19.60
C VAL A 70 8.30 24.53 19.80
N SER A 71 9.44 25.00 19.27
CA SER A 71 9.90 26.38 19.31
C SER A 71 9.24 27.31 18.27
N VAL A 72 8.30 26.81 17.47
CA VAL A 72 7.63 27.55 16.40
C VAL A 72 6.24 28.04 16.86
N ASP A 73 5.87 29.27 16.47
CA ASP A 73 4.62 29.93 16.85
C ASP A 73 3.36 29.14 16.48
N ALA A 74 2.28 29.36 17.26
CA ALA A 74 0.99 28.67 17.14
C ALA A 74 0.31 28.80 15.76
N ALA A 75 0.64 29.84 14.97
CA ALA A 75 0.12 30.04 13.62
C ALA A 75 0.66 29.02 12.60
N LEU A 76 1.91 28.56 12.79
CA LEU A 76 2.44 27.44 12.02
C LEU A 76 2.01 26.11 12.65
N ALA A 77 1.86 26.02 13.97
CA ALA A 77 1.47 24.78 14.66
C ALA A 77 0.13 24.17 14.18
N SER A 78 -0.83 24.98 13.72
CA SER A 78 -2.06 24.50 13.07
C SER A 78 -1.84 23.86 11.69
N ILE A 79 -0.67 24.09 11.09
CA ILE A 79 -0.18 23.54 9.81
C ILE A 79 0.87 22.46 10.09
N GLY A 80 0.85 21.78 11.23
CA GLY A 80 1.77 20.69 11.52
C GLY A 80 1.19 19.60 12.40
N ASP A 81 -0.14 19.54 12.50
CA ASP A 81 -0.79 18.48 13.26
C ASP A 81 -0.43 17.16 12.59
N SER A 82 0.31 16.34 13.34
CA SER A 82 1.07 15.22 12.80
C SER A 82 0.20 13.96 12.85
N PRO A 83 -0.46 13.53 11.77
CA PRO A 83 -1.04 12.21 11.77
C PRO A 83 0.11 11.21 11.89
N ASP A 84 -0.01 10.30 12.87
CA ASP A 84 0.94 9.22 13.05
C ASP A 84 1.08 8.45 11.72
N TYR A 85 2.29 8.49 11.15
CA TYR A 85 2.58 7.98 9.81
C TYR A 85 2.11 6.54 9.60
N PHE A 86 2.36 5.68 10.59
CA PHE A 86 1.90 4.30 10.60
C PHE A 86 0.37 4.20 10.47
N PHE A 87 -0.38 5.07 11.15
CA PHE A 87 -1.83 5.11 11.08
C PHE A 87 -2.34 5.71 9.76
N SER A 88 -1.62 6.66 9.16
CA SER A 88 -1.94 7.17 7.82
C SER A 88 -1.79 6.07 6.75
N LEU A 89 -0.68 5.33 6.76
CA LEU A 89 -0.48 4.17 5.89
C LEU A 89 -1.53 3.08 6.14
N LEU A 90 -1.81 2.76 7.42
CA LEU A 90 -2.81 1.77 7.78
C LEU A 90 -4.22 2.20 7.35
N SER A 91 -4.54 3.49 7.45
CA SER A 91 -5.77 4.09 6.95
C SER A 91 -5.86 3.99 5.44
N TRP A 92 -4.77 4.26 4.71
CA TRP A 92 -4.73 4.08 3.25
C TRP A 92 -4.98 2.63 2.84
N ILE A 93 -4.30 1.67 3.49
CA ILE A 93 -4.52 0.22 3.28
C ILE A 93 -5.97 -0.16 3.65
N GLY A 94 -6.48 0.35 4.78
CA GLY A 94 -7.85 0.11 5.25
C GLY A 94 -8.87 0.60 4.24
N TRP A 95 -8.69 1.80 3.70
CA TRP A 95 -9.53 2.36 2.63
C TRP A 95 -9.46 1.54 1.35
N LEU A 96 -8.28 1.06 0.97
CA LEU A 96 -8.12 0.18 -0.19
C LEU A 96 -8.89 -1.14 -0.02
N ILE A 97 -8.79 -1.76 1.16
CA ILE A 97 -9.55 -2.96 1.52
C ILE A 97 -11.05 -2.67 1.41
N ILE A 98 -11.53 -1.61 2.07
CA ILE A 98 -12.94 -1.21 2.04
C ILE A 98 -13.41 -0.99 0.59
N LYS A 99 -12.64 -0.29 -0.24
CA LYS A 99 -12.97 -0.05 -1.64
C LYS A 99 -13.12 -1.33 -2.43
N ILE A 100 -12.20 -2.29 -2.29
CA ILE A 100 -12.28 -3.59 -2.97
C ILE A 100 -13.55 -4.33 -2.55
N PHE A 101 -13.79 -4.49 -1.24
CA PHE A 101 -14.93 -5.25 -0.74
C PHE A 101 -16.26 -4.57 -1.05
N SER A 102 -16.37 -3.27 -0.82
CA SER A 102 -17.60 -2.49 -1.09
C SER A 102 -17.91 -2.42 -2.58
N SER A 103 -16.92 -2.22 -3.45
CA SER A 103 -17.15 -2.18 -4.92
C SER A 103 -17.51 -3.57 -5.44
N PHE A 104 -16.84 -4.62 -4.96
CA PHE A 104 -17.10 -5.99 -5.40
C PHE A 104 -18.49 -6.47 -4.95
N ILE A 105 -18.78 -6.40 -3.65
CA ILE A 105 -20.09 -6.82 -3.08
C ILE A 105 -21.20 -5.90 -3.57
N GLY A 106 -20.97 -4.60 -3.57
CA GLY A 106 -21.93 -3.59 -4.02
C GLY A 106 -22.32 -3.77 -5.49
N ALA A 107 -21.37 -4.11 -6.36
CA ALA A 107 -21.69 -4.40 -7.77
C ALA A 107 -22.62 -5.62 -7.91
N PHE A 108 -22.48 -6.66 -7.07
CA PHE A 108 -23.43 -7.78 -7.06
C PHE A 108 -24.82 -7.36 -6.58
N ILE A 109 -24.89 -6.51 -5.55
CA ILE A 109 -26.16 -5.98 -5.03
C ILE A 109 -26.87 -5.13 -6.09
N VAL A 110 -26.15 -4.23 -6.76
CA VAL A 110 -26.67 -3.41 -7.86
C VAL A 110 -27.20 -4.30 -8.98
N MET A 111 -26.46 -5.33 -9.39
CA MET A 111 -26.93 -6.28 -10.40
C MET A 111 -28.19 -7.04 -9.96
N SER A 112 -28.32 -7.36 -8.66
CA SER A 112 -29.52 -8.00 -8.12
C SER A 112 -30.74 -7.07 -8.15
N LEU A 113 -30.55 -5.80 -7.81
CA LEU A 113 -31.57 -4.74 -7.88
C LEU A 113 -31.99 -4.46 -9.33
N MET A 114 -31.03 -4.34 -10.26
CA MET A 114 -31.31 -4.09 -11.67
C MET A 114 -32.16 -5.19 -12.30
N LYS A 115 -31.99 -6.46 -11.87
CA LYS A 115 -32.85 -7.57 -12.34
C LYS A 115 -34.32 -7.45 -11.94
N LYS A 116 -34.65 -6.67 -10.88
CA LYS A 116 -36.04 -6.42 -10.48
C LYS A 116 -36.76 -5.43 -11.41
N LEU A 117 -36.02 -4.64 -12.18
CA LEU A 117 -36.58 -3.70 -13.16
C LEU A 117 -36.83 -4.42 -14.49
N ARG A 118 -38.09 -4.37 -14.98
CA ARG A 118 -38.53 -5.04 -16.22
C ARG A 118 -37.62 -4.75 -17.42
N PHE A 119 -37.15 -3.51 -17.55
CA PHE A 119 -36.26 -3.07 -18.64
C PHE A 119 -34.94 -3.86 -18.68
N PHE A 120 -34.27 -3.98 -17.53
CA PHE A 120 -32.97 -4.65 -17.44
C PHE A 120 -33.13 -6.17 -17.42
N TYR A 121 -34.23 -6.70 -16.89
CA TYR A 121 -34.53 -8.13 -16.94
C TYR A 121 -34.61 -8.67 -18.38
N VAL A 122 -35.28 -7.95 -19.28
CA VAL A 122 -35.42 -8.35 -20.70
C VAL A 122 -34.10 -8.19 -21.46
N ARG A 123 -33.30 -7.15 -21.16
CA ARG A 123 -32.04 -6.85 -21.87
C ARG A 123 -30.84 -7.68 -21.37
N PHE A 124 -30.81 -8.07 -20.10
CA PHE A 124 -29.77 -8.95 -19.52
C PHE A 124 -30.05 -10.44 -19.78
N GLN A 125 -30.22 -10.82 -21.04
CA GLN A 125 -30.22 -12.24 -21.43
C GLN A 125 -28.79 -12.76 -21.59
N SER A 126 -27.91 -11.97 -22.23
CA SER A 126 -26.51 -12.33 -22.48
C SER A 126 -25.64 -12.26 -21.21
N PHE A 127 -24.76 -13.26 -21.05
CA PHE A 127 -23.74 -13.29 -19.99
C PHE A 127 -22.77 -12.12 -20.10
N VAL A 128 -22.36 -11.76 -21.33
CA VAL A 128 -21.42 -10.66 -21.58
C VAL A 128 -22.00 -9.33 -21.08
N LEU A 129 -23.28 -9.06 -21.35
CA LEU A 129 -23.90 -7.81 -20.94
C LEU A 129 -24.02 -7.70 -19.41
N LYS A 130 -24.30 -8.82 -18.72
CA LYS A 130 -24.31 -8.88 -17.25
C LYS A 130 -22.93 -8.57 -16.67
N PHE A 131 -21.87 -9.07 -17.30
CA PHE A 131 -20.50 -8.79 -16.88
C PHE A 131 -20.12 -7.33 -17.10
N VAL A 132 -20.43 -6.74 -18.26
CA VAL A 132 -20.16 -5.32 -18.53
C VAL A 132 -20.90 -4.41 -17.55
N ALA A 133 -22.18 -4.69 -17.28
CA ALA A 133 -22.94 -3.89 -16.31
C ALA A 133 -22.43 -4.02 -14.88
N TRP A 134 -21.99 -5.23 -14.49
CA TRP A 134 -21.32 -5.45 -13.21
C TRP A 134 -20.02 -4.63 -13.11
N LEU A 135 -19.22 -4.60 -14.19
CA LEU A 135 -17.99 -3.82 -14.25
C LEU A 135 -18.25 -2.31 -14.18
N ILE A 136 -19.29 -1.82 -14.85
CA ILE A 136 -19.71 -0.41 -14.74
C ILE A 136 -20.13 -0.08 -13.30
N ALA A 137 -20.94 -0.94 -12.68
CA ALA A 137 -21.36 -0.74 -11.28
C ALA A 137 -20.16 -0.75 -10.33
N PHE A 138 -19.20 -1.64 -10.55
CA PHE A 138 -17.95 -1.69 -9.80
C PHE A 138 -17.17 -0.39 -9.93
N ILE A 139 -16.97 0.11 -11.15
CA ILE A 139 -16.26 1.38 -11.40
C ILE A 139 -16.97 2.56 -10.74
N LEU A 140 -18.30 2.63 -10.83
CA LEU A 140 -19.07 3.72 -10.23
C LEU A 140 -18.97 3.74 -8.70
N ILE A 141 -19.09 2.58 -8.06
CA ILE A 141 -18.96 2.46 -6.60
C ILE A 141 -17.52 2.81 -6.17
N TRP A 142 -16.53 2.28 -6.90
CA TRP A 142 -15.12 2.59 -6.64
C TRP A 142 -14.83 4.08 -6.78
N SER A 143 -15.36 4.72 -7.82
CA SER A 143 -15.19 6.14 -8.09
C SER A 143 -15.88 6.99 -7.01
N GLY A 144 -17.09 6.61 -6.59
CA GLY A 144 -17.80 7.30 -5.49
C GLY A 144 -17.07 7.19 -4.15
N LEU A 145 -16.55 6.01 -3.81
CA LEU A 145 -15.71 5.82 -2.61
C LEU A 145 -14.37 6.56 -2.72
N THR A 146 -13.83 6.71 -3.93
CA THR A 146 -12.61 7.48 -4.16
C THR A 146 -12.86 8.96 -3.99
N TYR A 147 -13.99 9.47 -4.50
CA TYR A 147 -14.44 10.83 -4.24
C TYR A 147 -14.62 11.08 -2.75
N TRP A 148 -15.31 10.19 -2.03
CA TRP A 148 -15.51 10.34 -0.59
C TRP A 148 -14.19 10.28 0.20
N GLN A 149 -13.28 9.37 -0.16
CA GLN A 149 -11.96 9.33 0.46
C GLN A 149 -11.19 10.65 0.23
N HIS A 150 -11.29 11.22 -0.96
CA HIS A 150 -10.61 12.48 -1.31
C HIS A 150 -11.21 13.67 -0.56
N ASP A 151 -12.54 13.76 -0.53
CA ASP A 151 -13.29 14.80 0.18
C ASP A 151 -12.99 14.82 1.69
N LEU A 152 -12.87 13.63 2.30
CA LEU A 152 -12.47 13.49 3.71
C LEU A 152 -11.01 13.89 4.01
N ARG A 153 -10.15 13.98 2.99
CA ARG A 153 -8.70 14.20 3.15
C ARG A 153 -8.22 15.55 2.59
N ASN A 154 -9.12 16.30 1.96
CA ASN A 154 -8.79 17.48 1.16
C ASN A 154 -8.34 18.68 2.01
N ASP A 155 -8.93 18.87 3.18
CA ASP A 155 -8.70 20.07 3.99
C ASP A 155 -7.30 20.10 4.63
N GLU A 156 -6.69 18.93 4.84
CA GLU A 156 -5.37 18.80 5.42
C GLU A 156 -4.28 18.79 4.32
N ASP A 157 -4.27 17.79 3.43
CA ASP A 157 -3.20 17.57 2.44
C ASP A 157 -2.97 18.77 1.50
N ASP A 158 -4.04 19.47 1.07
CA ASP A 158 -3.94 20.58 0.12
C ASP A 158 -3.33 21.84 0.75
N ALA A 159 -3.66 22.14 2.01
CA ALA A 159 -3.11 23.27 2.75
C ALA A 159 -1.60 23.08 2.99
N TYR A 160 -1.16 21.86 3.32
CA TYR A 160 0.26 21.54 3.49
C TYR A 160 1.05 21.69 2.19
N GLN A 161 0.52 21.17 1.07
CA GLN A 161 1.22 21.26 -0.21
C GLN A 161 1.31 22.69 -0.72
N GLN A 162 0.28 23.51 -0.51
CA GLN A 162 0.29 24.90 -0.94
C GLN A 162 1.39 25.73 -0.25
N VAL A 163 1.65 25.46 1.03
CA VAL A 163 2.64 26.19 1.84
C VAL A 163 4.09 25.83 1.49
N VAL A 164 4.32 24.56 1.11
CA VAL A 164 5.65 24.01 0.79
C VAL A 164 5.99 24.17 -0.70
N TYR A 165 5.00 24.33 -1.58
CA TYR A 165 5.20 24.40 -3.01
C TYR A 165 5.96 25.67 -3.46
N TYR A 166 6.90 25.49 -4.39
CA TYR A 166 7.60 26.55 -5.09
C TYR A 166 7.98 26.07 -6.50
N ASP A 167 8.12 27.00 -7.46
CA ASP A 167 8.39 26.63 -8.86
C ASP A 167 9.89 26.52 -9.16
N SER A 168 10.67 27.53 -8.77
CA SER A 168 12.10 27.62 -9.13
C SER A 168 13.03 27.82 -7.93
N ASN A 169 12.60 28.57 -6.91
CA ASN A 169 13.42 28.89 -5.75
C ASN A 169 12.65 28.63 -4.45
N ILE A 170 13.28 27.96 -3.50
CA ILE A 170 12.69 27.69 -2.19
C ILE A 170 12.30 28.97 -1.44
N ASN A 171 12.99 30.08 -1.69
CA ASN A 171 12.65 31.38 -1.09
C ASN A 171 11.31 31.94 -1.58
N ASP A 172 10.79 31.42 -2.70
CA ASP A 172 9.47 31.80 -3.22
C ASP A 172 8.34 31.05 -2.50
N SER A 173 8.64 30.00 -1.72
CA SER A 173 7.62 29.28 -0.94
C SER A 173 7.01 30.17 0.15
N GLU A 174 5.74 29.93 0.47
CA GLU A 174 5.02 30.68 1.51
C GLU A 174 5.70 30.52 2.87
N ILE A 175 6.19 29.30 3.16
CA ILE A 175 6.97 29.02 4.37
C ILE A 175 8.29 29.80 4.42
N ALA A 176 9.03 29.91 3.32
CA ALA A 176 10.30 30.64 3.34
C ALA A 176 10.11 32.14 3.55
N ARG A 177 9.03 32.72 3.00
CA ARG A 177 8.65 34.12 3.26
C ARG A 177 8.29 34.32 4.73
N TYR A 178 7.41 33.47 5.28
CA TYR A 178 7.05 33.51 6.69
C TYR A 178 8.27 33.39 7.61
N LEU A 179 9.17 32.44 7.31
CA LEU A 179 10.39 32.23 8.10
C LEU A 179 11.38 33.39 7.98
N SER A 180 11.38 34.13 6.87
CA SER A 180 12.23 35.31 6.71
C SER A 180 11.77 36.45 7.60
N ASP A 181 10.45 36.66 7.69
CA ASP A 181 9.83 37.74 8.46
C ASP A 181 9.73 37.44 9.96
N SER A 182 9.80 36.17 10.35
CA SER A 182 9.66 35.73 11.75
C SER A 182 10.97 35.76 12.54
N GLU A 183 10.92 36.13 13.82
CA GLU A 183 12.05 36.10 14.77
C GLU A 183 12.37 34.68 15.28
N ILE A 184 12.50 33.72 14.36
CA ILE A 184 12.83 32.32 14.67
C ILE A 184 14.35 32.11 14.68
N ALA A 185 14.85 31.22 15.53
CA ALA A 185 16.27 30.89 15.57
C ALA A 185 16.78 30.32 14.23
N ALA A 186 17.99 30.70 13.81
CA ALA A 186 18.55 30.27 12.53
C ALA A 186 18.57 28.74 12.32
N PRO A 187 18.90 27.89 13.32
CA PRO A 187 18.84 26.43 13.15
C PRO A 187 17.44 25.90 12.86
N VAL A 188 16.41 26.52 13.43
CA VAL A 188 15.01 26.16 13.21
C VAL A 188 14.56 26.56 11.81
N LYS A 189 14.98 27.74 11.31
CA LYS A 189 14.74 28.14 9.91
C LYS A 189 15.37 27.14 8.94
N SER A 190 16.63 26.79 9.13
CA SER A 190 17.33 25.82 8.28
C SER A 190 16.68 24.43 8.36
N TYR A 191 16.20 24.01 9.53
CA TYR A 191 15.49 22.74 9.70
C TYR A 191 14.17 22.69 8.91
N LEU A 192 13.38 23.77 8.92
CA LEU A 192 12.12 23.84 8.19
C LEU A 192 12.33 23.96 6.67
N LEU A 193 13.31 24.76 6.24
CA LEU A 193 13.65 24.89 4.82
C LEU A 193 14.24 23.60 4.25
N ALA A 194 15.07 22.88 5.02
CA ALA A 194 15.58 21.57 4.62
C ALA A 194 14.44 20.58 4.36
N GLN A 195 13.45 20.52 5.25
CA GLN A 195 12.27 19.67 5.06
C GLN A 195 11.43 20.12 3.86
N THR A 196 11.22 21.42 3.70
CA THR A 196 10.49 22.00 2.55
C THR A 196 11.13 21.58 1.21
N ALA A 197 12.46 21.63 1.13
CA ALA A 197 13.20 21.16 -0.05
C ALA A 197 13.05 19.65 -0.29
N LEU A 198 13.06 18.85 0.79
CA LEU A 198 12.94 17.39 0.72
C LEU A 198 11.51 16.92 0.41
N LEU A 199 10.50 17.73 0.73
CA LEU A 199 9.09 17.49 0.47
C LEU A 199 8.65 17.92 -0.93
N HIS A 200 9.43 18.79 -1.58
CA HIS A 200 9.14 19.26 -2.92
C HIS A 200 9.09 18.10 -3.92
N LYS A 201 8.24 18.19 -4.95
CA LYS A 201 8.09 17.17 -6.01
C LYS A 201 8.46 17.77 -7.37
N PRO A 202 9.58 17.37 -7.99
CA PRO A 202 10.57 16.40 -7.54
C PRO A 202 11.45 16.92 -6.39
N VAL A 203 12.03 16.00 -5.61
CA VAL A 203 12.87 16.32 -4.45
C VAL A 203 14.04 17.21 -4.85
N ASP A 204 14.17 18.38 -4.22
CA ASP A 204 15.27 19.32 -4.49
C ASP A 204 16.45 19.10 -3.52
N PHE A 205 17.30 18.14 -3.87
CA PHE A 205 18.53 17.88 -3.13
C PHE A 205 19.52 19.05 -3.15
N SER A 206 19.45 19.92 -4.16
CA SER A 206 20.37 21.06 -4.30
C SER A 206 20.04 22.14 -3.28
N ALA A 207 18.75 22.41 -3.07
CA ALA A 207 18.27 23.29 -2.00
C ALA A 207 18.39 22.63 -0.62
N ALA A 208 18.12 21.33 -0.47
CA ALA A 208 18.13 20.66 0.83
C ALA A 208 19.53 20.58 1.48
N ARG A 209 20.56 20.22 0.70
CA ARG A 209 21.94 20.02 1.19
C ARG A 209 22.52 21.14 2.06
N PRO A 210 22.52 22.41 1.61
CA PRO A 210 23.07 23.50 2.41
C PRO A 210 22.33 23.71 3.73
N TYR A 211 21.00 23.57 3.74
CA TYR A 211 20.22 23.72 4.96
C TYR A 211 20.43 22.56 5.95
N VAL A 212 20.51 21.31 5.47
CA VAL A 212 20.86 20.18 6.33
C VAL A 212 22.28 20.34 6.90
N ALA A 213 23.24 20.84 6.11
CA ALA A 213 24.58 21.14 6.61
C ALA A 213 24.57 22.19 7.74
N GLN A 214 23.76 23.25 7.61
CA GLN A 214 23.61 24.26 8.65
C GLN A 214 22.99 23.69 9.94
N VAL A 215 22.02 22.78 9.84
CA VAL A 215 21.46 22.08 11.02
C VAL A 215 22.52 21.22 11.70
N VAL A 216 23.32 20.48 10.92
CA VAL A 216 24.43 19.66 11.43
C VAL A 216 25.51 20.50 12.11
N GLU A 217 25.81 21.68 11.57
CA GLU A 217 26.77 22.62 12.15
C GLU A 217 26.22 23.29 13.41
N ALA A 218 24.93 23.65 13.41
CA ALA A 218 24.25 24.22 14.57
C ALA A 218 24.26 23.25 15.75
N GLU A 219 24.06 21.95 15.53
CA GLU A 219 24.15 20.95 16.61
C GLU A 219 25.52 20.94 17.30
N LYS A 220 26.61 21.24 16.57
CA LYS A 220 27.97 21.25 17.12
C LYS A 220 28.32 22.56 17.82
N LYS A 221 27.67 23.67 17.46
CA LYS A 221 28.07 25.02 17.87
C LYS A 221 27.07 25.70 18.80
N ASP A 222 25.79 25.38 18.71
CA ASP A 222 24.73 26.02 19.48
C ASP A 222 24.40 25.21 20.74
N ALA A 223 24.65 25.81 21.90
CA ALA A 223 24.32 25.22 23.20
C ALA A 223 22.81 25.08 23.45
N LYS A 224 21.97 25.80 22.68
CA LYS A 224 20.51 25.74 22.80
C LYS A 224 19.86 24.73 21.85
N PHE A 225 20.65 23.95 21.12
CA PHE A 225 20.14 23.04 20.09
C PHE A 225 19.07 22.06 20.63
N GLU A 226 19.28 21.51 21.82
CA GLU A 226 18.34 20.60 22.48
C GLU A 226 17.02 21.29 22.89
N GLN A 227 17.05 22.60 23.13
CA GLN A 227 15.89 23.38 23.58
C GLN A 227 14.91 23.69 22.44
N TYR A 228 15.35 23.56 21.18
CA TYR A 228 14.48 23.81 20.03
C TYR A 228 13.45 22.69 19.80
N GLY A 229 13.67 21.50 20.37
CA GLY A 229 12.71 20.38 20.29
C GLY A 229 12.68 19.67 18.94
N PHE A 230 13.83 19.54 18.26
CA PHE A 230 13.91 18.76 17.03
C PHE A 230 13.72 17.26 17.32
N LYS A 231 12.94 16.57 16.48
CA LYS A 231 12.78 15.11 16.58
C LYS A 231 14.04 14.40 16.05
N PRO A 232 14.67 13.51 16.85
CA PRO A 232 15.84 12.76 16.41
C PRO A 232 15.62 11.94 15.14
N GLU A 233 14.42 11.39 14.98
CA GLU A 233 14.02 10.57 13.83
C GLU A 233 14.03 11.39 12.53
N GLN A 234 13.56 12.64 12.60
CA GLN A 234 13.50 13.54 11.44
C GLN A 234 14.89 14.03 11.04
N ILE A 235 15.74 14.37 12.02
CA ILE A 235 17.14 14.71 11.75
C ILE A 235 17.86 13.52 11.11
N TRP A 236 17.63 12.31 11.62
CA TRP A 236 18.16 11.08 11.04
C TRP A 236 17.68 10.90 9.58
N THR A 237 16.38 11.00 9.31
CA THR A 237 15.82 10.86 7.95
C THR A 237 16.41 11.87 6.98
N MET A 238 16.53 13.15 7.37
CA MET A 238 17.15 14.18 6.51
C MET A 238 18.61 13.87 6.19
N GLN A 239 19.40 13.47 7.19
CA GLN A 239 20.81 13.14 6.99
C GLN A 239 20.97 11.87 6.15
N GLN A 240 20.10 10.88 6.34
CA GLN A 240 20.10 9.64 5.57
C GLN A 240 19.70 9.88 4.11
N GLN A 241 18.66 10.69 3.85
CA GLN A 241 18.18 11.00 2.50
C GLN A 241 19.20 11.85 1.71
N VAL A 242 19.90 12.77 2.39
CA VAL A 242 20.86 13.69 1.73
C VAL A 242 22.28 13.13 1.64
N TYR A 243 22.77 12.48 2.71
CA TYR A 243 24.17 12.05 2.85
C TYR A 243 24.34 10.53 2.97
N GLY A 244 23.26 9.77 3.17
CA GLY A 244 23.32 8.32 3.36
C GLY A 244 23.96 7.86 4.67
N LYS A 245 24.16 8.77 5.63
CA LYS A 245 24.76 8.47 6.94
C LYS A 245 24.38 9.50 8.01
N SER A 246 24.36 9.03 9.26
CA SER A 246 24.22 9.86 10.46
C SER A 246 25.52 10.61 10.79
N LEU A 247 25.47 11.93 10.68
CA LEU A 247 26.58 12.86 10.94
C LEU A 247 26.58 13.45 12.34
N THR A 248 25.44 13.42 13.04
CA THR A 248 25.28 14.10 14.33
C THR A 248 24.92 13.18 15.49
N PRO A 249 25.28 13.54 16.75
CA PRO A 249 24.89 12.77 17.94
C PRO A 249 23.39 12.51 18.06
N VAL A 250 22.54 13.49 17.73
CA VAL A 250 21.08 13.34 17.76
C VAL A 250 20.62 12.30 16.73
N ALA A 251 21.13 12.33 15.50
CA ALA A 251 20.83 11.29 14.52
C ALA A 251 21.37 9.91 14.94
N GLN A 252 22.55 9.86 15.55
CA GLN A 252 23.17 8.61 16.03
C GLN A 252 22.39 7.94 17.17
N SER A 253 21.60 8.70 17.93
CA SER A 253 20.76 8.14 18.99
C SER A 253 19.70 7.16 18.44
N VAL A 254 19.25 7.39 17.21
CA VAL A 254 18.22 6.60 16.51
C VAL A 254 18.84 5.53 15.60
N GLU A 255 20.14 5.65 15.29
CA GLU A 255 20.86 4.74 14.39
C GLU A 255 20.70 3.25 14.77
N ARG A 256 20.67 2.92 16.06
CA ARG A 256 20.42 1.53 16.50
C ARG A 256 19.01 1.05 16.14
N GLN A 257 18.00 1.89 16.31
CA GLN A 257 16.62 1.56 15.92
C GLN A 257 16.51 1.47 14.40
N ALA A 258 17.18 2.35 13.67
CA ALA A 258 17.24 2.32 12.21
C ALA A 258 17.93 1.06 11.67
N GLN A 259 19.01 0.61 12.30
CA GLN A 259 19.69 -0.64 11.97
C GLN A 259 18.80 -1.86 12.24
N GLN A 260 18.08 -1.88 13.38
CA GLN A 260 17.09 -2.91 13.66
C GLN A 260 15.96 -2.91 12.62
N ALA A 261 15.47 -1.74 12.22
CA ALA A 261 14.46 -1.61 11.17
C ALA A 261 14.98 -2.12 9.81
N ASP A 262 16.23 -1.84 9.44
CA ASP A 262 16.87 -2.34 8.22
C ASP A 262 17.04 -3.87 8.24
N GLU A 263 17.51 -4.44 9.37
CA GLU A 263 17.64 -5.89 9.53
C GLU A 263 16.28 -6.59 9.45
N VAL A 264 15.27 -6.08 10.16
CA VAL A 264 13.90 -6.61 10.10
C VAL A 264 13.33 -6.45 8.69
N THR A 265 13.58 -5.34 8.00
CA THR A 265 13.14 -5.13 6.62
C THR A 265 13.74 -6.19 5.69
N LYS A 266 15.04 -6.50 5.82
CA LYS A 266 15.71 -7.55 5.04
C LYS A 266 15.10 -8.92 5.33
N ILE A 267 14.86 -9.25 6.59
CA ILE A 267 14.25 -10.53 7.00
C ILE A 267 12.83 -10.64 6.44
N VAL A 268 12.00 -9.62 6.63
CA VAL A 268 10.62 -9.56 6.14
C VAL A 268 10.59 -9.70 4.61
N ASN A 269 11.51 -9.04 3.91
CA ASN A 269 11.65 -9.17 2.45
C ASN A 269 11.94 -10.61 2.02
N ILE A 270 12.90 -11.27 2.67
CA ILE A 270 13.21 -12.67 2.38
C ILE A 270 11.99 -13.57 2.65
N VAL A 271 11.28 -13.35 3.76
CA VAL A 271 10.08 -14.12 4.12
C VAL A 271 8.96 -13.91 3.10
N ILE A 272 8.68 -12.67 2.69
CA ILE A 272 7.63 -12.36 1.70
C ILE A 272 7.99 -12.96 0.34
N ILE A 273 9.26 -12.86 -0.10
CA ILE A 273 9.73 -13.53 -1.33
C ILE A 273 9.55 -15.05 -1.23
N GLY A 274 9.90 -15.65 -0.09
CA GLY A 274 9.71 -17.08 0.16
C GLY A 274 8.24 -17.50 0.05
N ILE A 275 7.33 -16.73 0.67
CA ILE A 275 5.88 -16.95 0.57
C ILE A 275 5.38 -16.77 -0.86
N ALA A 276 5.88 -15.77 -1.59
CA ALA A 276 5.49 -15.52 -2.97
C ALA A 276 5.90 -16.68 -3.88
N ILE A 277 7.14 -17.16 -3.80
CA ILE A 277 7.64 -18.30 -4.58
C ILE A 277 6.83 -19.56 -4.24
N LEU A 278 6.63 -19.84 -2.95
CA LEU A 278 5.87 -21.02 -2.51
C LEU A 278 4.42 -20.97 -3.00
N SER A 279 3.78 -19.80 -2.91
CA SER A 279 2.40 -19.61 -3.36
C SER A 279 2.26 -19.72 -4.88
N ALA A 280 3.23 -19.20 -5.64
CA ALA A 280 3.28 -19.32 -7.09
C ALA A 280 3.43 -20.79 -7.53
N LEU A 281 4.35 -21.53 -6.91
CA LEU A 281 4.55 -22.96 -7.18
C LEU A 281 3.31 -23.77 -6.82
N LEU A 282 2.71 -23.52 -5.64
CA LEU A 282 1.50 -24.22 -5.21
C LEU A 282 0.33 -23.94 -6.17
N SER A 283 0.14 -22.69 -6.57
CA SER A 283 -0.90 -22.29 -7.54
C SER A 283 -0.70 -23.02 -8.88
N LEU A 284 0.53 -23.06 -9.39
CA LEU A 284 0.85 -23.74 -10.64
C LEU A 284 0.54 -25.24 -10.58
N VAL A 285 0.97 -25.93 -9.52
CA VAL A 285 0.72 -27.37 -9.33
C VAL A 285 -0.78 -27.64 -9.20
N LEU A 286 -1.49 -26.86 -8.40
CA LEU A 286 -2.94 -26.99 -8.23
C LEU A 286 -3.71 -26.74 -9.54
N PHE A 287 -3.27 -25.76 -10.34
CA PHE A 287 -3.83 -25.49 -11.65
C PHE A 287 -3.63 -26.65 -12.63
N LEU A 288 -2.41 -27.19 -12.71
CA LEU A 288 -2.11 -28.36 -13.56
C LEU A 288 -2.91 -29.59 -13.14
N LEU A 289 -3.01 -29.86 -11.83
CA LEU A 289 -3.82 -30.95 -11.29
C LEU A 289 -5.31 -30.77 -11.63
N ALA A 290 -5.86 -29.58 -11.41
CA ALA A 290 -7.25 -29.28 -11.76
C ALA A 290 -7.50 -29.43 -13.27
N HIS A 291 -6.57 -28.98 -14.11
CA HIS A 291 -6.65 -29.13 -15.56
C HIS A 291 -6.65 -30.60 -16.00
N SER A 292 -5.74 -31.41 -15.44
CA SER A 292 -5.66 -32.85 -15.76
C SER A 292 -6.94 -33.60 -15.36
N ILE A 293 -7.52 -33.30 -14.20
CA ILE A 293 -8.77 -33.91 -13.73
C ILE A 293 -9.94 -33.49 -14.62
N LYS A 294 -10.02 -32.21 -15.01
CA LYS A 294 -11.03 -31.70 -15.95
C LYS A 294 -10.96 -32.43 -17.29
N GLY A 295 -9.75 -32.61 -17.83
CA GLY A 295 -9.53 -33.33 -19.09
C GLY A 295 -9.87 -34.82 -18.99
N ARG A 296 -9.67 -35.46 -17.82
CA ARG A 296 -10.10 -36.84 -17.57
C ARG A 296 -11.61 -36.94 -17.45
N SER A 297 -12.27 -36.04 -16.71
CA SER A 297 -13.73 -36.09 -16.55
C SER A 297 -14.45 -35.87 -17.88
N LEU A 298 -13.98 -34.94 -18.71
CA LEU A 298 -14.55 -34.69 -20.05
C LEU A 298 -14.45 -35.92 -20.96
N ARG A 299 -13.29 -36.59 -20.99
CA ARG A 299 -13.10 -37.82 -21.79
C ARG A 299 -13.98 -38.98 -21.31
N ILE A 300 -14.22 -39.08 -20.00
CA ILE A 300 -15.11 -40.11 -19.43
C ILE A 300 -16.56 -39.79 -19.79
N GLU A 301 -16.99 -38.53 -19.70
CA GLU A 301 -18.35 -38.13 -20.08
C GLU A 301 -18.64 -38.36 -21.56
N GLN A 302 -17.70 -38.01 -22.46
CA GLN A 302 -17.81 -38.24 -23.91
C GLN A 302 -17.82 -39.72 -24.33
N ARG A 303 -17.44 -40.65 -23.44
CA ARG A 303 -17.47 -42.09 -23.70
C ARG A 303 -18.70 -42.78 -23.11
N ILE A 304 -19.43 -42.11 -22.23
CA ILE A 304 -20.64 -42.62 -21.56
C ILE A 304 -21.91 -42.09 -22.24
N PHE A 305 -21.86 -40.88 -22.77
CA PHE A 305 -22.90 -40.22 -23.56
C PHE A 305 -22.48 -40.15 -25.02
#